data_AF-A0A4Q2V4B5-F1
#
_entry.id   AF-A0A4Q2V4B5-F1
#
_cell.length_a   1.000
_cell.length_b   1.000
_cell.length_c   1.000
_cell.angle_alpha   90.00
_cell.angle_beta   90.00
_cell.angle_gamma   90.00
#
_symmetry.space_group_name_H-M   'P 1'
#
loop_
_entity.id
_entity.type
_entity.pdbx_description
1 polymer ?
#
loop_
_entity_poly.entity_id
_entity_poly.type
_entity_poly.pdbx_seq_one_letter_code
_entity_poly.pdbx_strand_id
1 'polypeptide(L)'
;MCRPRNVLLAFVPLGIIAGVLSWSPATVFSLNFIAIIPLAAALLFATEEISTPLGQALGGLLNATFGNAVKLMASIVALKRNQIEVVQSSMLDCILFSLLVMGTSFLPGGLINMADDSGNCTEQTFTSATAQTTCSLVSAVSRLNGHSRYCEQPPKPSP
;
A
#
# COMPACT_ATOMS: atom_id res chain seq x y z
N MET A 1 2.54 28.81 12.45
CA MET A 1 2.12 27.40 12.63
C MET A 1 3.01 26.52 11.77
N CYS A 2 4.04 25.92 12.38
CA CYS A 2 5.00 25.06 11.69
C CYS A 2 4.30 23.78 11.23
N ARG A 3 4.01 23.65 9.93
CA ARG A 3 3.46 22.39 9.41
C ARG A 3 4.54 21.30 9.52
N PRO A 4 4.22 20.11 10.06
CA PRO A 4 5.18 19.00 10.19
C PRO A 4 5.81 18.56 8.85
N ARG A 5 5.21 18.98 7.72
CA ARG A 5 5.65 18.73 6.34
C ARG A 5 7.04 19.30 6.00
N ASN A 6 7.46 20.42 6.61
CA ASN A 6 8.72 21.06 6.23
C ASN A 6 9.97 20.37 6.84
N VAL A 7 9.81 19.72 8.00
CA VAL A 7 10.91 19.01 8.69
C VAL A 7 11.30 17.75 7.95
N LEU A 8 10.35 17.11 7.27
CA LEU A 8 10.56 15.84 6.60
C LEU A 8 11.07 15.97 5.15
N LEU A 9 10.99 17.17 4.55
CA LEU A 9 11.67 17.47 3.29
C LEU A 9 13.20 17.43 3.40
N ALA A 10 13.75 17.56 4.61
CA ALA A 10 15.20 17.45 4.86
C ALA A 10 15.75 16.03 4.62
N PHE A 11 14.90 15.00 4.67
CA PHE A 11 15.32 13.61 4.38
C PHE A 11 15.56 13.36 2.89
N VAL A 12 14.96 14.15 1.99
CA VAL A 12 15.19 14.05 0.54
C VAL A 12 16.63 14.40 0.15
N PRO A 13 17.18 15.60 0.49
CA PRO A 13 18.57 15.90 0.21
C PRO A 13 19.51 14.97 1.00
N LEU A 14 19.15 14.54 2.21
CA LEU A 14 19.97 13.61 2.99
C LEU A 14 20.08 12.22 2.33
N GLY A 15 18.99 11.72 1.74
CA GLY A 15 18.99 10.48 0.95
C GLY A 15 19.81 10.59 -0.33
N ILE A 16 19.78 11.75 -1.01
CA ILE A 16 20.60 12.03 -2.19
C ILE A 16 22.09 12.08 -1.82
N ILE A 17 22.44 12.80 -0.74
CA ILE A 17 23.81 12.91 -0.23
C ILE A 17 24.34 11.53 0.16
N ALA A 18 23.56 10.71 0.87
CA ALA A 18 23.96 9.36 1.25
C ALA A 18 24.21 8.45 0.03
N GLY A 19 23.43 8.62 -1.04
CA GLY A 19 23.64 7.92 -2.30
C GLY A 19 24.91 8.37 -3.04
N VAL A 20 25.17 9.68 -3.10
CA VAL A 20 26.37 10.24 -3.74
C VAL A 20 27.64 9.89 -2.96
N LEU A 21 27.59 9.91 -1.64
CA LEU A 21 28.70 9.48 -0.77
C LEU A 21 28.85 7.95 -0.70
N SER A 22 28.04 7.19 -1.45
CA SER A 22 28.13 5.72 -1.53
C SER A 22 28.09 5.04 -0.16
N TRP A 23 27.19 5.50 0.72
CA TRP A 23 26.96 4.86 2.02
C TRP A 23 26.43 3.43 1.85
N SER A 24 26.35 2.69 2.95
CA SER A 24 25.88 1.30 2.90
C SER A 24 24.52 1.20 2.17
N PRO A 25 24.31 0.20 1.30
CA PRO A 25 23.06 0.07 0.54
C PRO A 25 21.82 0.02 1.43
N ALA A 26 21.94 -0.60 2.62
CA ALA A 26 20.89 -0.64 3.62
C ALA A 26 20.56 0.76 4.16
N THR A 27 21.57 1.57 4.49
CA THR A 27 21.37 2.94 4.98
C THR A 27 20.73 3.84 3.92
N VAL A 28 21.21 3.77 2.68
CA VAL A 28 20.65 4.54 1.56
C VAL A 28 19.19 4.14 1.31
N PHE A 29 18.90 2.84 1.34
CA PHE A 29 17.53 2.33 1.22
C PHE A 29 16.64 2.85 2.36
N SER A 30 17.05 2.71 3.61
CA SER A 30 16.26 3.14 4.76
C SER A 30 16.01 4.65 4.78
N LEU A 31 17.02 5.47 4.46
CA LEU A 31 16.86 6.93 4.38
C LEU A 31 15.87 7.34 3.29
N ASN A 32 15.99 6.76 2.10
CA ASN A 32 15.04 7.02 1.01
C ASN A 32 13.64 6.50 1.35
N PHE A 33 13.53 5.35 2.01
CA PHE A 33 12.25 4.80 2.44
C PHE A 33 11.52 5.72 3.43
N ILE A 34 12.23 6.25 4.42
CA ILE A 34 11.69 7.21 5.38
C ILE A 34 11.30 8.53 4.68
N ALA A 35 12.07 8.96 3.68
CA ALA A 35 11.76 10.16 2.89
C ALA A 35 10.48 10.01 2.04
N ILE A 36 10.08 8.79 1.67
CA ILE A 36 8.85 8.54 0.90
C ILE A 36 7.59 8.78 1.73
N ILE A 37 7.60 8.43 3.03
CA ILE A 37 6.45 8.58 3.95
C ILE A 37 5.85 10.02 3.94
N PRO A 38 6.63 11.08 4.20
CA PRO A 38 6.11 12.45 4.16
C PRO A 38 5.78 12.92 2.76
N LEU A 39 6.55 12.46 1.76
CA LEU A 39 6.36 12.88 0.39
C LEU A 39 5.03 12.35 -0.14
N ALA A 40 4.66 11.13 0.23
CA ALA A 40 3.35 10.54 -0.06
C ALA A 40 2.22 11.35 0.60
N ALA A 41 2.38 11.77 1.86
CA ALA A 41 1.38 12.61 2.54
C ALA A 41 1.25 14.00 1.90
N ALA A 42 2.36 14.60 1.46
CA ALA A 42 2.35 15.88 0.74
C ALA A 42 1.69 15.75 -0.64
N LEU A 43 1.98 14.66 -1.37
CA LEU A 43 1.37 14.35 -2.66
C LEU A 43 -0.13 14.14 -2.51
N LEU A 44 -0.57 13.35 -1.52
CA LEU A 44 -1.99 13.10 -1.26
C LEU A 44 -2.75 14.40 -0.99
N PHE A 45 -2.19 15.29 -0.15
CA PHE A 45 -2.79 16.61 0.10
C PHE A 45 -2.88 17.44 -1.18
N ALA A 46 -1.81 17.47 -1.99
CA ALA A 46 -1.85 18.17 -3.27
C ALA A 46 -2.90 17.56 -4.23
N THR A 47 -3.03 16.23 -4.25
CA THR A 47 -4.04 15.53 -5.03
C THR A 47 -5.46 15.85 -4.56
N GLU A 48 -5.71 16.02 -3.27
CA GLU A 48 -7.01 16.39 -2.72
C GLU A 48 -7.41 17.82 -3.12
N GLU A 49 -6.47 18.76 -3.02
CA GLU A 49 -6.65 20.14 -3.48
C GLU A 49 -6.93 20.19 -4.99
N ILE A 50 -6.19 19.40 -5.78
CA ILE A 50 -6.43 19.29 -7.21
C ILE A 50 -7.77 18.62 -7.47
N SER A 51 -8.11 17.53 -6.77
CA SER A 51 -9.33 16.74 -6.97
C SER A 51 -10.61 17.50 -6.66
N THR A 52 -10.57 18.49 -5.76
CA THR A 52 -11.74 19.25 -5.31
C THR A 52 -12.57 19.82 -6.48
N PRO A 53 -11.97 20.45 -7.51
CA PRO A 53 -12.69 20.89 -8.70
C PRO A 53 -13.01 19.81 -9.76
N LEU A 54 -12.41 18.60 -9.74
CA LEU A 54 -12.57 17.62 -10.83
C LEU A 54 -13.82 16.72 -10.70
N GLY A 55 -14.57 16.85 -9.61
CA GLY A 55 -15.79 16.07 -9.36
C GLY A 55 -15.55 14.63 -8.89
N GLN A 56 -16.63 13.93 -8.54
CA GLN A 56 -16.58 12.66 -7.79
C GLN A 56 -15.87 11.52 -8.53
N ALA A 57 -16.03 11.42 -9.85
CA ALA A 57 -15.44 10.34 -10.64
C ALA A 57 -13.91 10.46 -10.78
N LEU A 58 -13.41 11.64 -11.20
CA LEU A 58 -11.97 11.86 -11.32
C LEU A 58 -11.29 11.93 -9.95
N GLY A 59 -11.97 12.47 -8.93
CA GLY A 59 -11.44 12.48 -7.57
C GLY A 59 -11.30 11.09 -6.96
N GLY A 60 -12.28 10.22 -7.18
CA GLY A 60 -12.17 8.80 -6.81
C GLY A 60 -11.00 8.10 -7.50
N LEU A 61 -10.79 8.37 -8.80
CA LEU A 61 -9.67 7.80 -9.56
C LEU A 61 -8.30 8.29 -9.06
N LEU A 62 -8.20 9.59 -8.77
CA LEU A 62 -7.01 10.20 -8.21
C LEU A 62 -6.66 9.61 -6.84
N ASN A 63 -7.65 9.47 -5.95
CA ASN A 63 -7.44 8.85 -4.65
C ASN A 63 -7.02 7.38 -4.76
N ALA A 64 -7.65 6.61 -5.66
CA ALA A 64 -7.29 5.21 -5.88
C ALA A 64 -5.83 5.06 -6.38
N THR A 65 -5.40 5.96 -7.27
CA THR A 65 -4.06 5.92 -7.89
C THR A 65 -2.99 6.47 -6.96
N PHE A 66 -3.17 7.70 -6.46
CA PHE A 66 -2.18 8.38 -5.63
C PHE A 66 -2.14 7.86 -4.19
N GLY A 67 -3.28 7.43 -3.64
CA GLY A 67 -3.35 6.77 -2.33
C GLY A 67 -2.59 5.44 -2.29
N ASN A 68 -2.42 4.77 -3.44
CA ASN A 68 -1.65 3.53 -3.59
C ASN A 68 -0.37 3.71 -4.44
N ALA A 69 0.05 4.94 -4.75
CA ALA A 69 1.10 5.20 -5.73
C ALA A 69 2.42 4.52 -5.39
N VAL A 70 2.83 4.52 -4.12
CA VAL A 70 4.08 3.89 -3.68
C VAL A 70 4.08 2.38 -3.96
N LYS A 71 2.97 1.69 -3.66
CA LYS A 71 2.82 0.25 -3.90
C LYS A 71 2.82 -0.05 -5.40
N LEU A 72 2.08 0.74 -6.19
CA LEU A 72 2.03 0.59 -7.65
C LEU A 72 3.40 0.81 -8.29
N MET A 73 4.12 1.85 -7.89
CA MET A 73 5.46 2.15 -8.42
C MET A 73 6.46 1.04 -8.08
N ALA A 74 6.47 0.56 -6.83
CA ALA A 74 7.33 -0.55 -6.42
C ALA A 74 7.03 -1.83 -7.24
N SER A 75 5.75 -2.13 -7.45
CA SER A 75 5.30 -3.28 -8.24
C SER A 75 5.71 -3.18 -9.72
N ILE A 76 5.60 -1.99 -10.33
CA ILE A 76 6.05 -1.74 -11.70
C ILE A 76 7.57 -1.92 -11.83
N VAL A 77 8.36 -1.39 -10.88
CA VAL A 77 9.82 -1.54 -10.89
C VAL A 77 10.23 -3.01 -10.73
N ALA A 78 9.55 -3.74 -9.84
CA ALA A 78 9.76 -5.18 -9.66
C ALA A 78 9.43 -5.97 -10.93
N LEU A 79 8.30 -5.69 -11.58
CA LEU A 79 7.91 -6.31 -12.86
C LEU A 79 8.95 -6.05 -13.95
N LYS A 80 9.46 -4.82 -14.07
CA LYS A 80 10.52 -4.49 -15.03
C LYS A 80 11.83 -5.25 -14.78
N ARG A 81 12.08 -5.66 -13.53
CA ARG A 81 13.24 -6.48 -13.13
C ARG A 81 12.93 -7.98 -13.12
N ASN A 82 11.76 -8.39 -13.62
CA ASN A 82 11.27 -9.78 -13.61
C ASN A 82 11.18 -10.39 -12.19
N GLN A 83 11.03 -9.56 -11.16
CA GLN A 83 10.92 -9.99 -9.76
C GLN A 83 9.46 -10.27 -9.39
N ILE A 84 8.93 -11.41 -9.86
CA ILE A 84 7.53 -11.78 -9.65
C ILE A 84 7.20 -11.99 -8.16
N GLU A 85 8.16 -12.48 -7.36
CA GLU A 85 7.98 -12.66 -5.91
C GLU A 85 7.67 -11.34 -5.18
N VAL A 86 8.31 -10.24 -5.58
CA VAL A 86 8.07 -8.91 -4.98
C VAL A 86 6.66 -8.42 -5.32
N VAL A 87 6.19 -8.70 -6.54
CA VAL A 87 4.83 -8.37 -6.99
C VAL A 87 3.80 -9.19 -6.20
N GLN A 88 4.03 -10.49 -6.02
CA GLN A 88 3.17 -11.35 -5.21
C GLN A 88 3.11 -10.88 -3.75
N SER A 89 4.26 -10.51 -3.16
CA SER A 89 4.34 -9.93 -1.83
C SER A 89 3.50 -8.65 -1.71
N SER A 90 3.50 -7.78 -2.73
CA SER A 90 2.67 -6.57 -2.73
C SER A 90 1.16 -6.85 -2.77
N MET A 91 0.73 -7.96 -3.37
CA MET A 91 -0.68 -8.36 -3.35
C MET A 91 -1.10 -8.95 -1.99
N LEU A 92 -0.21 -9.72 -1.36
CA LEU A 92 -0.40 -10.21 0.01
C LEU A 92 -0.47 -9.05 1.00
N ASP A 93 0.36 -8.03 0.83
CA ASP A 93 0.32 -6.80 1.63
C ASP A 93 -1.07 -6.16 1.62
N CYS A 94 -1.73 -6.05 0.45
CA CYS A 94 -3.09 -5.51 0.37
C CYS A 94 -4.13 -6.35 1.14
N ILE A 95 -4.01 -7.67 1.12
CA ILE A 95 -4.90 -8.58 1.86
C ILE A 95 -4.69 -8.41 3.36
N LEU A 96 -3.43 -8.48 3.81
CA LEU A 96 -3.07 -8.34 5.22
C LEU A 96 -3.45 -6.97 5.76
N PHE A 97 -3.18 -5.90 5.00
CA PHE A 97 -3.55 -4.54 5.39
C PHE A 97 -5.06 -4.36 5.51
N SER A 98 -5.84 -4.90 4.57
CA SER A 98 -7.31 -4.80 4.60
C SER A 98 -7.91 -5.52 5.82
N LEU A 99 -7.38 -6.69 6.16
CA LEU A 99 -7.78 -7.42 7.37
C LEU A 99 -7.34 -6.70 8.65
N LEU A 100 -6.13 -6.12 8.65
CA LEU A 100 -5.61 -5.38 9.79
C LEU A 100 -6.43 -4.11 10.05
N VAL A 101 -6.69 -3.29 9.04
CA VAL A 101 -7.50 -2.06 9.16
C VAL A 101 -8.89 -2.38 9.67
N MET A 102 -9.52 -3.43 9.14
CA MET A 102 -10.82 -3.90 9.60
C MET A 102 -10.78 -4.33 11.07
N GLY A 103 -9.81 -5.16 11.45
CA GLY A 103 -9.63 -5.58 12.85
C GLY A 103 -9.41 -4.40 13.78
N THR A 104 -8.55 -3.45 13.41
CA THR A 104 -8.28 -2.24 14.21
C THR A 104 -9.48 -1.29 14.28
N SER A 105 -10.37 -1.30 13.28
CA SER A 105 -11.60 -0.50 13.32
C SER A 105 -12.66 -1.13 14.22
N PHE A 106 -12.67 -2.46 14.32
CA PHE A 106 -13.62 -3.19 15.15
C PHE A 106 -13.27 -3.14 16.63
N LEU A 107 -11.99 -3.12 17.00
CA LEU A 107 -11.55 -3.10 18.40
C LEU A 107 -12.11 -1.91 19.22
N PRO A 108 -11.97 -0.63 18.79
CA PRO A 108 -12.55 0.50 19.52
C PRO A 108 -14.07 0.51 19.47
N GLY A 109 -14.65 0.20 18.30
CA GLY A 109 -16.10 0.15 18.15
C GLY A 109 -16.73 -0.89 19.08
N GLY A 110 -16.17 -2.09 19.18
CA GLY A 110 -16.65 -3.12 20.10
C GLY A 110 -16.48 -2.71 21.56
N LEU A 111 -15.34 -2.12 21.93
CA LEU A 111 -15.08 -1.72 23.32
C LEU A 111 -16.01 -0.57 23.77
N ILE A 112 -16.31 0.39 22.90
CA ILE A 112 -17.22 1.50 23.17
C ILE A 112 -18.67 1.00 23.28
N ASN A 113 -19.10 0.10 22.39
CA ASN A 113 -20.45 -0.49 22.46
C ASN A 113 -20.63 -1.39 23.71
N MET A 114 -19.57 -2.05 24.19
CA MET A 114 -19.63 -2.84 25.43
C MET A 114 -19.66 -1.96 26.69
N ALA A 115 -19.08 -0.76 26.64
CA ALA A 115 -19.08 0.19 27.74
C ALA A 115 -20.36 1.04 27.80
N ASP A 116 -21.20 0.99 26.77
CA ASP A 116 -22.47 1.70 26.71
C ASP A 116 -23.60 0.88 27.36
N ASP A 117 -23.96 1.22 28.59
CA ASP A 117 -25.09 0.64 29.34
C ASP A 117 -26.46 1.10 28.81
N SER A 118 -26.51 1.96 27.78
CA SER A 118 -27.76 2.54 27.23
C SER A 118 -28.62 1.54 26.45
N GLY A 119 -28.19 0.28 26.30
CA GLY A 119 -28.92 -0.77 25.58
C GLY A 119 -29.00 -0.56 24.06
N ASN A 120 -28.26 0.42 23.52
CA ASN A 120 -28.27 0.79 22.11
C ASN A 120 -27.08 0.11 21.40
N CYS A 121 -27.28 -1.10 20.91
CA CYS A 121 -26.23 -1.86 20.23
C CYS A 121 -26.03 -1.34 18.79
N THR A 122 -24.85 -0.82 18.46
CA THR A 122 -24.52 -0.48 17.07
C THR A 122 -23.94 -1.70 16.36
N GLU A 123 -24.58 -2.16 15.28
CA GLU A 123 -24.07 -3.27 14.48
C GLU A 123 -22.86 -2.85 13.64
N GLN A 124 -21.77 -3.63 13.70
CA GLN A 124 -20.60 -3.42 12.87
C GLN A 124 -20.76 -4.17 11.55
N THR A 125 -21.16 -3.47 10.49
CA THR A 125 -21.35 -4.07 9.16
C THR A 125 -20.04 -4.13 8.39
N PHE A 126 -19.67 -5.34 7.95
CA PHE A 126 -18.58 -5.54 7.01
C PHE A 126 -19.09 -5.43 5.57
N THR A 127 -18.42 -4.61 4.75
CA THR A 127 -18.83 -4.45 3.35
C THR A 127 -18.42 -5.65 2.49
N SER A 128 -19.40 -6.25 1.81
CA SER A 128 -19.21 -7.41 0.95
C SER A 128 -18.27 -7.13 -0.23
N ALA A 129 -18.19 -5.87 -0.68
CA ALA A 129 -17.27 -5.45 -1.74
C ALA A 129 -15.80 -5.64 -1.38
N THR A 130 -15.43 -5.37 -0.12
CA THR A 130 -14.07 -5.61 0.40
C THR A 130 -13.78 -7.10 0.47
N ALA A 131 -14.77 -7.91 0.87
CA ALA A 131 -14.65 -9.36 0.88
C ALA A 131 -14.37 -9.92 -0.52
N GLN A 132 -15.17 -9.51 -1.51
CA GLN A 132 -15.05 -9.96 -2.89
C GLN A 132 -13.71 -9.57 -3.51
N THR A 133 -13.28 -8.32 -3.28
CA THR A 133 -12.00 -7.82 -3.81
C THR A 133 -10.81 -8.59 -3.21
N THR A 134 -10.86 -8.89 -1.91
CA THR A 134 -9.83 -9.67 -1.22
C THR A 134 -9.77 -11.10 -1.77
N CYS A 135 -10.92 -11.75 -1.98
CA CYS A 135 -10.98 -13.08 -2.60
C CYS A 135 -10.45 -13.09 -4.03
N SER A 136 -10.77 -12.08 -4.84
CA SER A 136 -10.23 -11.93 -6.19
C SER A 136 -8.70 -11.78 -6.17
N LEU A 137 -8.14 -11.00 -5.24
CA LEU A 137 -6.69 -10.86 -5.08
C LEU A 137 -6.03 -12.18 -4.67
N VAL A 138 -6.61 -12.92 -3.72
CA VAL A 138 -6.10 -14.25 -3.33
C VAL A 138 -6.03 -15.17 -4.55
N SER A 139 -7.09 -15.21 -5.36
CA SER A 139 -7.13 -16.03 -6.57
C SER A 139 -6.05 -15.60 -7.59
N ALA A 140 -5.82 -14.30 -7.75
CA ALA A 140 -4.79 -13.76 -8.64
C ALA A 140 -3.38 -14.14 -8.17
N VAL A 141 -3.11 -14.03 -6.87
CA VAL A 141 -1.83 -14.47 -6.28
C VAL A 141 -1.61 -15.96 -6.49
N SER A 142 -2.62 -16.79 -6.26
CA SER A 142 -2.51 -18.24 -6.52
C SER A 142 -2.20 -18.56 -7.98
N ARG A 143 -2.78 -17.82 -8.93
CA ARG A 143 -2.50 -17.97 -10.36
C ARG A 143 -1.09 -17.52 -10.73
N LEU A 144 -0.61 -16.41 -10.17
CA LEU A 144 0.75 -15.93 -10.38
C LEU A 144 1.80 -16.87 -9.79
N ASN A 145 1.52 -17.46 -8.63
CA ASN A 145 2.41 -18.45 -8.01
C ASN A 145 2.53 -19.72 -8.87
N GLY A 146 1.41 -20.19 -9.44
CA GLY A 146 1.42 -21.27 -10.41
C GLY A 146 2.28 -20.94 -11.64
N HIS A 147 2.10 -19.75 -12.22
CA HIS A 147 2.85 -19.32 -13.41
C HIS A 147 4.35 -19.16 -13.16
N SER A 148 4.76 -18.61 -12.01
CA SER A 148 6.18 -18.54 -11.61
C SER A 148 6.82 -19.93 -11.56
N ARG A 149 6.11 -20.89 -10.96
CA ARG A 149 6.56 -22.29 -10.84
C ARG A 149 6.65 -23.02 -12.18
N TYR A 150 5.88 -22.62 -13.20
CA TYR A 150 6.00 -23.14 -14.56
C TYR A 150 7.25 -22.62 -15.27
N CYS A 151 7.63 -21.35 -15.07
CA CYS A 151 8.82 -20.77 -15.67
C CYS A 151 10.13 -21.29 -15.04
N GLU A 152 10.09 -21.77 -13.80
CA GLU A 152 11.23 -22.39 -13.10
C GLU A 152 11.39 -23.90 -13.34
N GLN A 153 10.44 -24.57 -14.03
CA GLN A 153 10.59 -25.99 -14.32
C GLN A 153 11.60 -26.24 -15.45
N PRO A 154 12.58 -27.15 -15.28
CA PRO A 154 13.46 -27.55 -16.37
C PRO A 154 12.65 -28.20 -17.50
N PRO A 155 13.09 -28.08 -18.76
CA PRO A 155 12.37 -28.63 -19.90
C PRO A 155 12.14 -30.13 -19.68
N LYS A 156 10.88 -30.57 -19.80
CA LYS A 156 10.54 -32.00 -19.76
C LYS A 156 11.29 -32.69 -20.91
N PRO A 157 11.95 -33.83 -20.66
CA PRO A 157 12.54 -34.60 -21.75
C PRO A 157 11.41 -34.96 -22.73
N SER A 158 11.61 -34.60 -23.99
CA SER A 158 10.77 -35.06 -25.10
C SER A 158 10.83 -36.59 -25.17
N PRO A 159 9.70 -37.27 -25.46
CA PRO A 159 9.68 -38.72 -25.62
C PRO A 159 10.56 -39.18 -26.79
#